data_AF-A0A962T3V4-F1
#
_entry.id   AF-A0A962T3V4-F1
#
_cell.length_a   1.000
_cell.length_b   1.000
_cell.length_c   1.000
_cell.angle_alpha   90.00
_cell.angle_beta   90.00
_cell.angle_gamma   90.00
#
_symmetry.space_group_name_H-M   'P 1'
#
loop_
_entity.id
_entity.type
_entity.pdbx_description
1 polymer ?
#
loop_
_entity_poly.entity_id
_entity_poly.type
_entity_poly.pdbx_seq_one_letter_code
_entity_poly.pdbx_strand_id
1 'polypeptide(L)'
;YCGWLCPHFSVVETINQLVRKASGKQSIWDKKPGPPYHPNGTPALSDRRYWFLAMPLALVFAFLWAVALLTYLLPPAEVYGNLFQWSLTRNQALFIGVATTVLFLEFTFARHLFCRYACAVGMFQSLAWMSNRQAMVVGYPRERARDCAACPSFCDHACPMRLKPRNIKRLMFACTQCGQCIDACGTVQRDNPQGSLLHWIEGQQALQADGSQGLLTGQSAMDKAKTGSRPLKSVV
;
A
#
# COMPACT_ATOMS: atom_id res chain seq x y z
N TYR A 1 5.17 8.78 6.10
CA TYR A 1 4.49 9.05 4.83
C TYR A 1 5.33 8.52 3.66
N CYS A 2 5.57 7.21 3.59
CA CYS A 2 6.57 6.66 2.67
C CYS A 2 5.98 5.81 1.53
N GLY A 3 4.76 5.28 1.67
CA GLY A 3 4.14 4.46 0.62
C GLY A 3 4.08 5.16 -0.73
N TRP A 4 3.55 6.38 -0.77
CA TRP A 4 3.35 7.14 -2.02
C TRP A 4 4.60 7.84 -2.57
N LEU A 5 5.67 7.90 -1.78
CA LEU A 5 6.93 8.53 -2.19
C LEU A 5 7.73 7.62 -3.13
N CYS A 6 7.50 6.32 -3.09
CA CYS A 6 8.11 5.36 -4.01
C CYS A 6 7.31 5.32 -5.33
N PRO A 7 7.88 5.81 -6.46
CA PRO A 7 7.16 5.83 -7.74
C PRO A 7 6.77 4.42 -8.19
N HIS A 8 7.57 3.40 -7.83
CA HIS A 8 7.23 2.00 -8.06
C HIS A 8 5.92 1.59 -7.38
N PHE A 9 5.73 1.98 -6.12
CA PHE A 9 4.54 1.61 -5.36
C PHE A 9 3.27 2.25 -5.94
N SER A 10 3.33 3.52 -6.34
CA SER A 10 2.21 4.23 -6.97
C SER A 10 1.74 3.53 -8.26
N VAL A 11 2.69 3.05 -9.07
CA VAL A 11 2.40 2.26 -10.28
C VAL A 11 1.77 0.91 -9.91
N VAL A 12 2.39 0.17 -8.99
CA VAL A 12 1.87 -1.13 -8.53
C VAL A 12 0.45 -1.01 -7.98
N GLU A 13 0.14 0.05 -7.25
CA GLU A 13 -1.19 0.31 -6.72
C GLU A 13 -2.20 0.64 -7.84
N THR A 14 -1.81 1.41 -8.84
CA THR A 14 -2.65 1.71 -10.01
C THR A 14 -2.99 0.42 -10.76
N ILE A 15 -1.99 -0.41 -11.04
CA ILE A 15 -2.18 -1.74 -11.67
C ILE A 15 -3.05 -2.63 -10.75
N ASN A 16 -2.91 -2.53 -9.43
CA ASN A 16 -3.74 -3.28 -8.48
C ASN A 16 -5.21 -2.88 -8.54
N GLN A 17 -5.51 -1.59 -8.60
CA GLN A 17 -6.89 -1.12 -8.78
C GLN A 17 -7.47 -1.58 -10.12
N LEU A 18 -6.69 -1.55 -11.19
CA LEU A 18 -7.13 -2.05 -12.51
C LEU A 18 -7.39 -3.56 -12.48
N VAL A 19 -6.49 -4.37 -11.92
CA VAL A 19 -6.66 -5.82 -11.79
C VAL A 19 -7.85 -6.18 -10.90
N ARG A 20 -8.07 -5.42 -9.81
CA ARG A 20 -9.25 -5.55 -8.95
C ARG A 20 -10.54 -5.30 -9.73
N LYS A 21 -10.62 -4.21 -10.49
CA LYS A 21 -11.76 -3.91 -11.38
C LYS A 21 -11.92 -4.97 -12.48
N ALA A 22 -10.82 -5.53 -12.96
CA ALA A 22 -10.84 -6.48 -14.07
C ALA A 22 -11.26 -7.90 -13.69
N SER A 23 -10.93 -8.34 -12.47
CA SER A 23 -11.07 -9.74 -12.05
C SER A 23 -11.86 -9.94 -10.75
N GLY A 24 -12.17 -8.86 -10.03
CA GLY A 24 -12.73 -8.94 -8.67
C GLY A 24 -11.77 -9.54 -7.63
N LYS A 25 -10.53 -9.86 -8.03
CA LYS A 25 -9.48 -10.46 -7.21
C LYS A 25 -8.34 -9.46 -7.01
N GLN A 26 -7.66 -9.57 -5.88
CA GLN A 26 -6.50 -8.74 -5.55
C GLN A 26 -5.22 -9.25 -6.24
N SER A 27 -5.20 -10.50 -6.70
CA SER A 27 -4.16 -11.13 -7.50
C SER A 27 -4.77 -12.31 -8.27
N ILE A 28 -4.15 -12.65 -9.39
CA ILE A 28 -4.51 -13.79 -10.24
C ILE A 28 -4.51 -15.10 -9.42
N TRP A 29 -3.66 -15.17 -8.39
CA TRP A 29 -3.48 -16.33 -7.52
C TRP A 29 -4.53 -16.48 -6.39
N ASP A 30 -5.40 -15.48 -6.18
CA ASP A 30 -6.39 -15.58 -5.11
C ASP A 30 -7.51 -16.56 -5.50
N LYS A 31 -7.70 -17.58 -4.66
CA LYS A 31 -8.76 -18.59 -4.84
C LYS A 31 -10.17 -17.98 -4.70
N LYS A 32 -10.32 -16.94 -3.88
CA LYS A 32 -11.61 -16.29 -3.62
C LYS A 32 -11.58 -14.83 -4.10
N PRO A 33 -12.61 -14.34 -4.82
CA PRO A 33 -12.78 -12.93 -5.08
C PRO A 33 -12.91 -12.15 -3.76
N GLY A 34 -12.56 -10.86 -3.79
CA GLY A 34 -12.75 -9.96 -2.66
C GLY A 34 -14.24 -9.79 -2.31
N PRO A 35 -14.56 -9.07 -1.22
CA PRO A 35 -15.94 -8.81 -0.86
C PRO A 35 -16.71 -8.17 -2.04
N PRO A 36 -17.97 -8.57 -2.28
CA PRO A 36 -18.74 -8.14 -3.44
C PRO A 36 -19.14 -6.65 -3.41
N TYR A 37 -18.82 -5.94 -2.32
CA TYR A 37 -19.12 -4.53 -2.12
C TYR A 37 -17.85 -3.77 -1.75
N HIS A 38 -17.74 -2.56 -2.27
CA HIS A 38 -16.75 -1.59 -1.80
C HIS A 38 -17.11 -1.12 -0.37
N PRO A 39 -16.14 -0.53 0.36
CA PRO A 39 -16.41 0.09 1.67
C PRO A 39 -17.59 1.08 1.66
N ASN A 40 -17.86 1.72 0.52
CA ASN A 40 -18.97 2.65 0.29
C ASN A 40 -20.35 1.97 0.07
N GLY A 41 -20.43 0.64 0.09
CA GLY A 41 -21.66 -0.11 -0.19
C GLY A 41 -21.99 -0.27 -1.68
N THR A 42 -21.20 0.30 -2.60
CA THR A 42 -21.39 0.10 -4.04
C THR A 42 -20.96 -1.31 -4.47
N PRO A 43 -21.67 -1.94 -5.42
CA PRO A 43 -21.32 -3.27 -5.90
C PRO A 43 -19.97 -3.22 -6.64
N ALA A 44 -19.08 -4.14 -6.30
CA ALA A 44 -17.79 -4.32 -6.96
C ALA A 44 -17.97 -5.17 -8.21
N LEU A 45 -18.61 -4.59 -9.24
CA LEU A 45 -18.76 -5.25 -10.54
C LEU A 45 -17.39 -5.42 -11.20
N SER A 46 -17.06 -6.65 -11.59
CA SER A 46 -15.85 -6.93 -12.35
C SER A 46 -16.11 -6.82 -13.84
N ASP A 47 -15.29 -6.03 -14.53
CA ASP A 47 -15.34 -5.91 -15.99
C ASP A 47 -14.01 -6.32 -16.59
N ARG A 48 -14.00 -7.43 -17.32
CA ARG A 48 -12.80 -8.02 -17.93
C ARG A 48 -12.12 -7.06 -18.91
N ARG A 49 -12.80 -6.02 -19.42
CA ARG A 49 -12.22 -5.00 -20.31
C ARG A 49 -11.05 -4.26 -19.68
N TYR A 50 -11.02 -4.09 -18.36
CA TYR A 50 -9.91 -3.44 -17.67
C TYR A 50 -8.58 -4.22 -17.79
N TRP A 51 -8.60 -5.51 -18.18
CA TRP A 51 -7.37 -6.23 -18.52
C TRP A 51 -6.65 -5.62 -19.73
N PHE A 52 -7.39 -5.10 -20.71
CA PHE A 52 -6.81 -4.41 -21.86
C PHE A 52 -6.12 -3.10 -21.48
N LEU A 53 -6.40 -2.54 -20.31
CA LEU A 53 -5.66 -1.38 -19.78
C LEU A 53 -4.53 -1.81 -18.84
N ALA A 54 -4.75 -2.83 -18.00
CA ALA A 54 -3.77 -3.29 -17.02
C ALA A 54 -2.51 -3.88 -17.68
N MET A 55 -2.67 -4.70 -18.73
CA MET A 55 -1.55 -5.36 -19.42
C MET A 55 -0.61 -4.38 -20.13
N PRO A 56 -1.09 -3.46 -21.00
CA PRO A 56 -0.19 -2.52 -21.64
C PRO A 56 0.44 -1.56 -20.62
N LEU A 57 -0.30 -1.16 -19.58
CA LEU A 57 0.28 -0.32 -18.53
C LEU A 57 1.44 -1.02 -17.82
N ALA A 58 1.26 -2.29 -17.43
CA ALA A 58 2.32 -3.09 -16.84
C ALA A 58 3.52 -3.27 -17.80
N LEU A 59 3.27 -3.46 -19.10
CA LEU A 59 4.32 -3.60 -20.11
C LEU A 59 5.12 -2.31 -20.30
N VAL A 60 4.44 -1.16 -20.40
CA VAL A 60 5.08 0.15 -20.55
C VAL A 60 5.96 0.44 -19.34
N PHE A 61 5.46 0.20 -18.12
CA PHE A 61 6.27 0.42 -16.92
C PHE A 61 7.43 -0.57 -16.81
N ALA A 62 7.24 -1.85 -17.17
CA ALA A 62 8.34 -2.81 -17.22
C ALA A 62 9.43 -2.38 -18.20
N PHE A 63 9.05 -1.87 -19.37
CA PHE A 63 9.97 -1.35 -20.37
C PHE A 63 10.71 -0.10 -19.87
N LEU A 64 10.00 0.86 -19.28
CA LEU A 64 10.61 2.06 -18.70
C LEU A 64 11.65 1.72 -17.61
N TRP A 65 11.33 0.76 -16.74
CA TRP A 65 12.26 0.28 -15.71
C TRP A 65 13.44 -0.48 -16.31
N ALA A 66 13.24 -1.30 -17.36
CA ALA A 66 14.33 -1.97 -18.07
C ALA A 66 15.30 -0.98 -18.71
N VAL A 67 14.78 0.09 -19.32
CA VAL A 67 15.60 1.18 -19.87
C VAL A 67 16.33 1.91 -18.74
N ALA A 68 15.66 2.25 -17.64
CA ALA A 68 16.30 2.89 -16.49
C ALA A 68 17.44 2.04 -15.91
N LEU A 69 17.25 0.73 -15.76
CA LEU A 69 18.30 -0.19 -15.34
C LEU A 69 19.48 -0.21 -16.32
N LEU A 70 19.22 -0.19 -17.63
CA LEU A 70 20.29 -0.13 -18.62
C LEU A 70 21.07 1.19 -18.54
N THR A 71 20.40 2.32 -18.27
CA THR A 71 21.08 3.63 -18.09
C THR A 71 21.94 3.70 -16.82
N TYR A 72 21.78 2.78 -15.88
CA TYR A 72 22.73 2.62 -14.77
C TYR A 72 24.02 1.91 -15.18
N LEU A 73 23.98 1.07 -16.23
CA LEU A 73 25.14 0.32 -16.72
C LEU A 73 25.87 1.05 -17.85
N LEU A 74 25.13 1.75 -18.72
CA LEU A 74 25.64 2.49 -19.87
C LEU A 74 25.25 3.97 -19.80
N PRO A 75 26.05 4.89 -20.38
CA PRO A 75 25.72 6.30 -20.39
C PRO A 75 24.35 6.56 -21.03
N PRO A 76 23.48 7.38 -20.39
CA PRO A 76 22.10 7.56 -20.84
C PRO A 76 21.99 8.15 -22.25
N ALA A 77 22.95 9.00 -22.65
CA ALA A 77 22.98 9.59 -23.99
C ALA A 77 23.05 8.53 -25.10
N GLU A 78 23.83 7.47 -24.91
CA GLU A 78 23.94 6.37 -25.88
C GLU A 78 22.69 5.51 -25.91
N VAL A 79 22.12 5.19 -24.74
CA VAL A 79 20.92 4.36 -24.63
C VAL A 79 19.72 5.05 -25.27
N TYR A 80 19.46 6.31 -24.91
CA TYR A 80 18.35 7.08 -25.47
C TYR A 80 18.58 7.44 -26.94
N GLY A 81 19.82 7.75 -27.34
CA GLY A 81 20.18 8.01 -28.73
C GLY A 81 19.93 6.80 -29.63
N ASN A 82 20.42 5.62 -29.25
CA ASN A 82 20.22 4.39 -30.00
C ASN A 82 18.74 3.96 -30.03
N LEU A 83 17.99 4.22 -28.95
CA LEU A 83 16.56 3.94 -28.91
C LEU A 83 15.77 4.83 -29.87
N PHE A 84 16.10 6.11 -29.95
CA PHE A 84 15.42 7.06 -30.84
C PHE A 84 15.79 6.84 -32.31
N GLN A 85 17.04 6.45 -32.57
CA GLN A 85 17.55 6.15 -33.92
C GLN A 85 17.28 4.71 -34.37
N TRP A 86 16.61 3.89 -33.54
CA TRP A 86 16.37 2.46 -33.78
C TRP A 86 17.63 1.61 -34.04
N SER A 87 18.80 2.09 -33.61
CA SER A 87 20.12 1.47 -33.81
C SER A 87 20.60 0.74 -32.55
N LEU A 88 19.72 0.00 -31.87
CA LEU A 88 20.11 -0.75 -30.67
C LEU A 88 21.14 -1.82 -31.04
N THR A 89 22.25 -1.84 -30.31
CA THR A 89 23.19 -2.95 -30.40
C THR A 89 22.53 -4.25 -29.93
N ARG A 90 22.97 -5.40 -30.47
CA ARG A 90 22.39 -6.72 -30.14
C ARG A 90 22.31 -6.96 -28.63
N ASN A 91 23.34 -6.57 -27.88
CA ASN A 91 23.40 -6.74 -26.44
C ASN A 91 22.43 -5.81 -25.69
N GLN A 92 22.29 -4.55 -26.14
CA GLN A 92 21.31 -3.62 -25.57
C GLN A 92 19.87 -4.09 -25.79
N ALA A 93 19.54 -4.52 -27.02
CA ALA A 93 18.22 -5.04 -27.35
C ALA A 93 17.90 -6.32 -26.54
N LEU A 94 18.87 -7.22 -26.40
CA LEU A 94 18.72 -8.44 -25.61
C LEU A 94 18.51 -8.13 -24.12
N PHE A 95 19.30 -7.20 -23.56
CA PHE A 95 19.13 -6.78 -22.17
C PHE A 95 17.74 -6.18 -21.93
N ILE A 96 17.31 -5.23 -22.77
CA ILE A 96 15.99 -4.59 -22.63
C ILE A 96 14.88 -5.63 -22.79
N GLY A 97 14.98 -6.52 -23.77
CA GLY A 97 13.97 -7.57 -23.99
C GLY A 97 13.84 -8.52 -22.79
N VAL A 98 14.96 -9.04 -22.30
CA VAL A 98 14.99 -9.94 -21.14
C VAL A 98 14.53 -9.22 -19.87
N ALA A 99 15.09 -8.06 -19.58
CA ALA A 99 14.74 -7.27 -18.40
C ALA A 99 13.26 -6.85 -18.42
N THR A 100 12.74 -6.39 -19.56
CA THR A 100 11.31 -6.05 -19.73
C THR A 100 10.44 -7.27 -19.48
N THR A 101 10.81 -8.45 -20.01
CA THR A 101 10.04 -9.69 -19.82
C THR A 101 10.01 -10.09 -18.35
N VAL A 102 11.17 -10.08 -17.67
CA VAL A 102 11.28 -10.43 -16.26
C VAL A 102 10.48 -9.44 -15.39
N LEU A 103 10.66 -8.13 -15.61
CA LEU A 103 9.93 -7.10 -14.88
C LEU A 103 8.43 -7.15 -15.16
N PHE A 104 8.02 -7.43 -16.40
CA PHE A 104 6.61 -7.57 -16.76
C PHE A 104 5.96 -8.75 -16.03
N LEU A 105 6.65 -9.89 -15.98
CA LEU A 105 6.21 -11.04 -15.19
C LEU A 105 6.15 -10.68 -13.70
N GLU A 106 7.12 -9.92 -13.20
CA GLU A 106 7.12 -9.46 -11.82
C GLU A 106 5.91 -8.56 -11.51
N PHE A 107 5.65 -7.52 -12.32
CA PHE A 107 4.50 -6.63 -12.15
C PHE A 107 3.16 -7.36 -12.23
N THR A 108 3.06 -8.39 -13.07
CA THR A 108 1.82 -9.15 -13.28
C THR A 108 1.59 -10.20 -12.20
N PHE A 109 2.63 -10.93 -11.79
CA PHE A 109 2.51 -12.10 -10.92
C PHE A 109 3.10 -11.90 -9.51
N ALA A 110 4.21 -11.17 -9.37
CA ALA A 110 5.03 -11.11 -8.15
C ALA A 110 5.14 -9.71 -7.50
N ARG A 111 4.38 -8.71 -7.95
CA ARG A 111 4.52 -7.29 -7.54
C ARG A 111 4.59 -7.07 -6.03
N HIS A 112 3.77 -7.81 -5.27
CA HIS A 112 3.67 -7.71 -3.82
C HIS A 112 4.79 -8.49 -3.11
N LEU A 113 5.33 -9.53 -3.76
CA LEU A 113 6.47 -10.29 -3.24
C LEU A 113 7.76 -9.47 -3.37
N PHE A 114 7.97 -8.83 -4.53
CA PHE A 114 9.15 -7.99 -4.75
C PHE A 114 9.19 -6.80 -3.80
N CYS A 115 8.11 -6.03 -3.70
CA CYS A 115 8.07 -4.87 -2.79
C CYS A 115 8.26 -5.27 -1.32
N ARG A 116 7.87 -6.50 -0.95
CA ARG A 116 7.95 -7.01 0.43
C ARG A 116 9.31 -7.61 0.78
N TYR A 117 9.99 -8.27 -0.16
CA TYR A 117 11.18 -9.09 0.12
C TYR A 117 12.43 -8.72 -0.68
N ALA A 118 12.31 -8.07 -1.84
CA ALA A 118 13.44 -7.84 -2.75
C ALA A 118 13.77 -6.35 -2.95
N CYS A 119 12.77 -5.46 -2.85
CA CYS A 119 13.00 -4.03 -2.94
C CYS A 119 13.82 -3.55 -1.73
N ALA A 120 15.09 -3.20 -1.96
CA ALA A 120 16.01 -2.75 -0.92
C ALA A 120 15.42 -1.58 -0.12
N VAL A 121 14.87 -0.57 -0.78
CA VAL A 121 14.23 0.59 -0.14
C VAL A 121 13.08 0.15 0.77
N GLY A 122 12.19 -0.72 0.28
CA GLY A 122 11.06 -1.24 1.05
C GLY A 122 11.51 -2.06 2.27
N MET A 123 12.55 -2.88 2.11
CA MET A 123 13.13 -3.69 3.18
C MET A 123 13.77 -2.81 4.27
N PHE A 124 14.63 -1.86 3.89
CA PHE A 124 15.29 -0.97 4.84
C PHE A 124 14.29 -0.09 5.58
N GLN A 125 13.29 0.44 4.88
CA GLN A 125 12.23 1.23 5.51
C GLN A 125 11.42 0.38 6.51
N SER A 126 11.07 -0.85 6.14
CA SER A 126 10.33 -1.79 7.00
C SER A 126 11.13 -2.15 8.25
N LEU A 127 12.44 -2.39 8.09
CA LEU A 127 13.35 -2.69 9.18
C LEU A 127 13.53 -1.49 10.12
N ALA A 128 13.74 -0.29 9.57
CA ALA A 128 13.85 0.94 10.34
C ALA A 128 12.57 1.22 11.14
N TRP A 129 11.40 1.00 10.54
CA TRP A 129 10.11 1.13 11.20
C TRP A 129 9.90 0.08 12.31
N MET A 130 10.29 -1.18 12.07
CA MET A 130 10.17 -2.25 13.05
C MET A 130 11.14 -2.10 14.22
N SER A 131 12.33 -1.54 13.96
CA SER A 131 13.32 -1.21 15.00
C SER A 131 12.83 -0.08 15.92
N ASN A 132 12.07 0.88 15.38
CA ASN A 132 11.53 1.98 16.14
C ASN A 132 10.21 1.60 16.86
N ARG A 133 10.28 1.37 18.17
CA ARG A 133 9.11 1.04 19.02
C ARG A 133 8.11 2.19 19.18
N GLN A 134 8.53 3.43 18.99
CA GLN A 134 7.66 4.62 19.02
C GLN A 134 7.06 4.95 17.65
N ALA A 135 7.36 4.16 16.62
CA ALA A 135 6.88 4.42 15.28
C ALA A 135 5.35 4.34 15.19
N MET A 136 4.78 5.26 14.42
CA MET A 136 3.35 5.33 14.13
C MET A 136 2.83 4.00 13.59
N VAL A 137 1.77 3.48 14.19
CA VAL A 137 1.13 2.21 13.84
C VAL A 137 -0.39 2.38 13.76
N VAL A 138 -1.05 1.53 12.99
CA VAL A 138 -2.51 1.48 12.96
C VAL A 138 -2.99 0.61 14.12
N GLY A 139 -4.03 1.05 14.82
CA GLY A 139 -4.70 0.20 15.80
C GLY A 139 -6.08 0.74 16.17
N TYR A 140 -6.69 0.08 17.15
CA TYR A 140 -8.08 0.31 17.55
C TYR A 140 -8.24 0.20 19.08
N PRO A 141 -9.25 0.88 19.65
CA PRO A 141 -9.51 0.85 21.09
C PRO A 141 -9.94 -0.54 21.58
N ARG A 142 -9.36 -1.01 22.70
CA ARG A 142 -9.70 -2.30 23.33
C ARG A 142 -11.19 -2.45 23.60
N GLU A 143 -11.81 -1.40 24.10
CA GLU A 143 -13.22 -1.39 24.51
C GLU A 143 -14.16 -1.68 23.33
N ARG A 144 -13.79 -1.22 22.12
CA ARG A 144 -14.56 -1.43 20.89
C ARG A 144 -13.95 -2.53 20.00
N ALA A 145 -13.14 -3.41 20.59
CA ALA A 145 -12.55 -4.55 19.87
C ALA A 145 -13.62 -5.48 19.30
N ARG A 146 -14.76 -5.63 20.00
CA ARG A 146 -15.92 -6.41 19.52
C ARG A 146 -16.51 -5.83 18.25
N ASP A 147 -16.68 -4.51 18.18
CA ASP A 147 -17.18 -3.81 16.99
C ASP A 147 -16.22 -3.99 15.80
N CYS A 148 -14.91 -3.94 16.06
CA CYS A 148 -13.88 -4.16 15.05
C CYS A 148 -13.91 -5.60 14.52
N ALA A 149 -14.08 -6.58 15.41
CA ALA A 149 -14.19 -7.99 15.05
C ALA A 149 -15.47 -8.32 14.27
N ALA A 150 -16.59 -7.65 14.59
CA ALA A 150 -17.88 -7.84 13.91
C ALA A 150 -17.89 -7.29 12.47
N CYS A 151 -17.07 -6.27 12.19
CA CYS A 151 -16.94 -5.70 10.85
C CYS A 151 -16.28 -6.70 9.87
N PRO A 152 -16.76 -6.87 8.62
CA PRO A 152 -16.29 -7.89 7.66
C PRO A 152 -14.92 -7.59 7.01
N SER A 153 -13.95 -7.12 7.80
CA SER A 153 -12.54 -6.98 7.42
C SER A 153 -12.26 -6.18 6.14
N PHE A 154 -13.05 -5.13 5.86
CA PHE A 154 -12.81 -4.24 4.72
C PHE A 154 -11.40 -3.61 4.73
N CYS A 155 -10.84 -3.35 5.91
CA CYS A 155 -9.46 -2.86 6.07
C CYS A 155 -8.40 -3.83 5.53
N ASP A 156 -8.63 -5.14 5.63
CA ASP A 156 -7.70 -6.17 5.14
C ASP A 156 -7.71 -6.21 3.60
N HIS A 157 -8.89 -6.01 3.01
CA HIS A 157 -9.06 -5.95 1.55
C HIS A 157 -8.64 -4.62 0.94
N ALA A 158 -8.69 -3.53 1.71
CA ALA A 158 -8.17 -2.24 1.28
C ALA A 158 -6.64 -2.22 1.28
N CYS A 159 -5.98 -2.96 2.19
CA CYS A 159 -4.53 -2.92 2.34
C CYS A 159 -3.81 -3.41 1.06
N PRO A 160 -3.03 -2.56 0.37
CA PRO A 160 -2.36 -2.93 -0.88
C PRO A 160 -1.28 -3.98 -0.64
N MET A 161 -0.66 -3.97 0.54
CA MET A 161 0.35 -4.94 0.99
C MET A 161 -0.25 -6.23 1.55
N ARG A 162 -1.58 -6.41 1.50
CA ARG A 162 -2.30 -7.59 2.03
C ARG A 162 -1.97 -7.89 3.49
N LEU A 163 -1.72 -6.85 4.27
CA LEU A 163 -1.55 -6.95 5.71
C LEU A 163 -2.93 -6.97 6.35
N LYS A 164 -3.00 -7.49 7.57
CA LYS A 164 -4.20 -7.45 8.41
C LYS A 164 -4.02 -6.32 9.42
N PRO A 165 -4.59 -5.12 9.20
CA PRO A 165 -4.36 -3.96 10.06
C PRO A 165 -4.96 -4.11 11.47
N ARG A 166 -5.76 -5.16 11.69
CA ARG A 166 -6.29 -5.57 12.99
C ARG A 166 -5.32 -6.42 13.82
N ASN A 167 -4.18 -6.79 13.24
CA ASN A 167 -3.17 -7.60 13.92
C ASN A 167 -2.08 -6.72 14.54
N ILE A 168 -1.22 -7.40 15.29
CA ILE A 168 -0.08 -6.83 16.01
C ILE A 168 1.00 -6.33 15.03
N LYS A 169 1.72 -5.26 15.43
CA LYS A 169 2.74 -4.57 14.62
C LYS A 169 3.76 -5.52 13.98
N ARG A 170 4.27 -6.51 14.72
CA ARG A 170 5.25 -7.50 14.22
C ARG A 170 4.76 -8.35 13.04
N LEU A 171 3.44 -8.51 12.86
CA LEU A 171 2.85 -9.20 11.70
C LEU A 171 2.64 -8.25 10.50
N MET A 172 2.90 -6.96 10.69
CA MET A 172 2.72 -5.88 9.71
C MET A 172 4.06 -5.24 9.31
N PHE A 173 5.15 -6.02 9.28
CA PHE A 173 6.50 -5.51 9.00
C PHE A 173 6.60 -4.73 7.67
N ALA A 174 5.84 -5.14 6.65
CA ALA A 174 5.83 -4.49 5.34
C ALA A 174 4.84 -3.31 5.24
N CYS A 175 4.41 -2.73 6.37
CA CYS A 175 3.47 -1.63 6.38
C CYS A 175 4.12 -0.37 5.80
N THR A 176 3.60 0.12 4.67
CA THR A 176 4.09 1.34 4.01
C THR A 176 3.52 2.64 4.60
N GLN A 177 2.73 2.54 5.66
CA GLN A 177 2.01 3.63 6.31
C GLN A 177 1.17 4.48 5.32
N CYS A 178 0.42 3.82 4.42
CA CYS A 178 -0.36 4.49 3.37
C CYS A 178 -1.76 4.97 3.81
N GLY A 179 -2.28 4.51 4.96
CA GLY A 179 -3.57 4.97 5.51
C GLY A 179 -4.84 4.34 4.91
N GLN A 180 -4.75 3.63 3.78
CA GLN A 180 -5.94 3.09 3.07
C GLN A 180 -6.85 2.22 3.95
N CYS A 181 -6.31 1.53 4.95
CA CYS A 181 -7.11 0.75 5.90
C CYS A 181 -7.94 1.60 6.87
N ILE A 182 -7.42 2.77 7.26
CA ILE A 182 -8.12 3.74 8.12
C ILE A 182 -9.24 4.40 7.31
N ASP A 183 -8.97 4.79 6.08
CA ASP A 183 -9.98 5.39 5.18
C ASP A 183 -11.12 4.42 4.88
N ALA A 184 -10.80 3.16 4.62
CA ALA A 184 -11.80 2.10 4.45
C ALA A 184 -12.62 1.88 5.72
N CYS A 185 -12.00 1.91 6.90
CA CYS A 185 -12.72 1.81 8.17
C CYS A 185 -13.65 3.01 8.40
N GLY A 186 -13.18 4.23 8.14
CA GLY A 186 -13.98 5.45 8.28
C GLY A 186 -15.15 5.48 7.31
N THR A 187 -14.98 4.92 6.13
CA THR A 187 -16.05 4.76 5.14
C THR A 187 -17.14 3.81 5.63
N VAL A 188 -16.76 2.64 6.16
CA VAL A 188 -17.71 1.64 6.68
C VAL A 188 -18.41 2.13 7.95
N GLN A 189 -17.72 2.94 8.75
CA GLN A 189 -18.24 3.50 9.99
C GLN A 189 -18.80 4.92 9.82
N ARG A 190 -19.13 5.35 8.59
CA ARG A 190 -19.59 6.72 8.32
C ARG A 190 -20.85 7.08 9.12
N ASP A 191 -21.75 6.12 9.31
CA ASP A 191 -23.01 6.29 10.05
C ASP A 191 -22.89 5.89 11.53
N ASN A 192 -21.68 5.58 12.01
CA ASN A 192 -21.46 5.22 13.40
C ASN A 192 -21.29 6.49 14.25
N PRO A 193 -22.17 6.75 15.24
CA PRO A 193 -22.07 7.94 16.09
C PRO A 193 -20.81 7.98 16.96
N GLN A 194 -20.15 6.84 17.19
CA GLN A 194 -18.88 6.75 17.90
C GLN A 194 -17.64 6.88 16.98
N GLY A 195 -17.85 7.11 15.68
CA GLY A 195 -16.78 7.31 14.69
C GLY A 195 -16.04 6.03 14.29
N SER A 196 -15.00 6.22 13.45
CA SER A 196 -14.11 5.14 12.98
C SER A 196 -13.49 4.36 14.14
N LEU A 197 -13.11 3.11 13.89
CA LEU A 197 -12.45 2.23 14.86
C LEU A 197 -10.94 2.20 14.68
N LEU A 198 -10.47 2.31 13.44
CA LEU A 198 -9.05 2.31 13.10
C LEU A 198 -8.53 3.75 13.08
N HIS A 199 -7.41 3.97 13.76
CA HIS A 199 -6.72 5.26 13.80
C HIS A 199 -5.20 5.08 13.75
N TRP A 200 -4.51 6.17 13.43
CA TRP A 200 -3.07 6.27 13.67
C TRP A 200 -2.79 6.41 15.15
N ILE A 201 -1.85 5.62 15.64
CA ILE A 201 -1.37 5.62 17.01
C ILE A 201 0.09 6.02 16.99
N GLU A 202 0.47 7.00 17.81
CA GLU A 202 1.83 7.54 17.88
C GLU A 202 2.38 7.56 19.32
N GLY A 203 3.72 7.63 19.43
CA GLY A 203 4.40 7.90 20.70
C GLY A 203 4.17 6.84 21.78
N GLN A 204 3.76 7.27 22.98
CA GLN A 204 3.54 6.37 24.12
C GLN A 204 2.43 5.33 23.87
N GLN A 205 1.41 5.67 23.07
CA GLN A 205 0.35 4.74 22.74
C GLN A 205 0.84 3.66 21.75
N ALA A 206 1.78 4.01 20.86
CA ALA A 206 2.41 3.06 19.95
C ALA A 206 3.29 2.06 20.71
N LEU A 207 4.04 2.52 21.73
CA LEU A 207 4.81 1.66 22.64
C LEU A 207 3.92 0.65 23.39
N GLN A 208 2.77 1.09 23.90
CA GLN A 208 1.81 0.22 24.58
C GLN A 208 1.14 -0.77 23.62
N ALA A 209 0.84 -0.34 22.39
CA ALA A 209 0.30 -1.21 21.34
C ALA A 209 1.31 -2.25 20.85
N ASP A 210 2.61 -1.91 20.80
CA ASP A 210 3.68 -2.84 20.37
C ASP A 210 3.81 -4.03 21.34
N GLY A 211 3.70 -3.78 22.65
CA GLY A 211 3.76 -4.82 23.69
C GLY A 211 2.45 -5.60 23.91
N SER A 212 1.29 -5.02 23.55
CA SER A 212 -0.02 -5.55 23.97
C SER A 212 -0.95 -5.91 22.81
N GLN A 213 -0.41 -6.42 21.70
CA GLN A 213 -1.19 -6.89 20.55
C GLN A 213 -1.95 -5.81 19.75
N GLY A 214 -1.42 -4.59 19.59
CA GLY A 214 -2.05 -3.55 18.75
C GLY A 214 -3.30 -2.90 19.36
N LEU A 215 -3.59 -3.23 20.61
CA LEU A 215 -4.78 -2.85 21.34
C LEU A 215 -4.48 -1.63 22.22
N LEU A 216 -5.20 -0.52 22.02
CA LEU A 216 -5.09 0.64 22.91
C LEU A 216 -5.79 0.34 24.24
N THR A 217 -5.07 0.36 25.36
CA THR A 217 -5.69 0.40 26.69
C THR A 217 -6.43 1.74 26.87
N GLY A 218 -7.72 1.65 27.18
CA GLY A 218 -8.75 2.68 27.44
C GLY A 218 -8.44 4.19 27.39
N GLN A 219 -9.25 4.87 26.58
CA GLN A 219 -9.92 6.17 26.81
C GLN A 219 -9.21 7.49 27.15
N SER A 220 -7.90 7.60 27.41
CA SER A 220 -7.37 8.93 27.82
C SER A 220 -7.08 9.95 26.69
N ALA A 221 -7.43 9.66 25.41
CA ALA A 221 -7.00 10.47 24.26
C ALA A 221 -8.13 11.17 23.48
N MET A 222 -9.39 10.73 23.61
CA MET A 222 -10.49 11.35 22.85
C MET A 222 -10.86 12.73 23.39
N ASP A 223 -10.55 13.02 24.66
CA ASP A 223 -10.75 14.35 25.25
C ASP A 223 -9.66 15.37 24.88
N LYS A 224 -8.43 14.94 24.61
CA LYS A 224 -7.32 15.87 24.26
C LYS A 224 -7.40 16.39 22.82
N ALA A 225 -7.96 15.62 21.89
CA ALA A 225 -8.14 16.09 20.51
C ALA A 225 -9.23 17.16 20.37
N LYS A 226 -10.25 17.15 21.24
CA LYS A 226 -11.31 18.18 21.26
C LYS A 226 -10.92 19.46 22.01
N THR A 227 -9.92 19.43 22.90
CA THR A 227 -9.51 20.60 23.71
C THR A 227 -8.37 21.43 23.11
N GLY A 228 -7.83 21.05 21.94
CA GLY A 228 -6.74 21.76 21.27
C GLY A 228 -7.14 23.04 20.50
N SER A 229 -8.43 23.27 20.24
CA SER A 229 -8.90 24.50 19.58
C SER A 229 -9.25 25.57 20.62
N ARG A 230 -8.26 26.10 21.33
CA ARG A 230 -8.39 27.38 22.03
C ARG A 230 -7.91 28.50 21.09
N PRO A 231 -8.71 29.55 20.86
CA PRO A 231 -8.30 30.66 20.00
C PRO A 231 -7.10 31.35 20.64
N LEU A 232 -6.08 31.69 19.84
CA LEU A 232 -5.01 32.58 20.28
C LEU A 232 -5.64 33.84 20.85
N LYS A 233 -5.56 34.03 22.16
CA LYS A 233 -5.80 35.33 22.79
C LYS A 233 -4.66 36.24 22.37
N SER A 234 -5.03 37.32 21.69
CA SER A 234 -4.25 38.56 21.58
C SER A 234 -3.79 39.02 22.96
N VAL A 235 -2.49 39.20 23.14
CA VAL A 235 -1.94 39.93 24.28
C VAL A 235 -0.81 40.83 23.75
N VAL A 236 -1.15 42.13 23.71
CA VAL A 236 -0.34 43.35 23.77
C VAL A 236 0.66 43.60 22.66
#